data_AF-A0A961R5W9-F1
#
_entry.id   AF-A0A961R5W9-F1
#
_cell.length_a   1.000
_cell.length_b   1.000
_cell.length_c   1.000
_cell.angle_alpha   90.00
_cell.angle_beta   90.00
_cell.angle_gamma   90.00
#
_symmetry.space_group_name_H-M   'P 1'
#
loop_
_entity.id
_entity.type
_entity.pdbx_description
1 polymer ?
#
loop_
_entity_poly.entity_id
_entity_poly.type
_entity_poly.pdbx_seq_one_letter_code
_entity_poly.pdbx_strand_id
1 'polypeptide(L)' 'MTLKGGLGPALLPENLRDKPAEGLAATVYHGRPGTAMPPWKQFMSEAEAAWIVDKLMTKFPE' A
#
# COMPACT_ATOMS: atom_id res chain seq x y z
N MET A 1 11.67 -6.45 6.62
CA MET A 1 11.20 -5.04 6.73
C MET A 1 10.09 -5.00 7.79
N THR A 2 9.99 -3.97 8.62
CA THR A 2 9.09 -3.97 9.81
C THR A 2 7.71 -3.35 9.58
N LEU A 3 7.46 -2.71 8.43
CA LEU A 3 6.23 -1.96 8.09
C LEU A 3 5.85 -0.82 9.06
N LYS A 4 6.68 -0.55 10.08
CA LYS A 4 6.48 0.49 11.11
C LYS A 4 6.76 1.92 10.63
N GLY A 5 7.01 2.10 9.33
CA GLY A 5 7.33 3.39 8.73
C GLY A 5 8.82 3.75 8.78
N GLY A 6 9.13 4.93 8.25
CA GLY A 6 10.48 5.47 8.09
C GLY A 6 10.39 6.78 7.31
N LEU A 7 10.84 6.80 6.06
CA LEU A 7 10.57 7.91 5.13
C LEU A 7 9.07 8.03 4.78
N GLY A 8 8.35 6.91 4.77
CA GLY A 8 6.90 6.85 4.56
C GLY A 8 6.13 6.49 5.83
N PRO A 9 4.78 6.59 5.79
CA PRO A 9 3.92 6.23 6.91
C PRO A 9 4.00 4.73 7.23
N ALA A 10 3.62 4.35 8.45
CA ALA A 10 3.44 2.95 8.81
C ALA A 10 2.34 2.30 7.95
N LEU A 11 2.58 1.05 7.55
CA LEU A 11 1.69 0.23 6.72
C LEU A 11 1.13 -0.97 7.49
N LEU A 12 1.01 -0.84 8.81
CA LEU A 12 0.42 -1.87 9.66
C LEU A 12 -1.11 -1.89 9.48
N PRO A 13 -1.79 -3.03 9.69
CA PRO A 13 -3.25 -3.13 9.56
C PRO A 13 -4.02 -2.03 10.29
N GLU A 14 -3.62 -1.71 11.53
CA GLU A 14 -4.24 -0.68 12.35
C GLU A 14 -4.11 0.74 11.77
N ASN A 15 -3.07 1.02 10.98
CA ASN A 15 -2.88 2.30 10.31
C ASN A 15 -3.69 2.41 9.01
N LEU A 16 -4.14 1.28 8.46
CA LEU A 16 -4.83 1.19 7.19
C LEU A 16 -6.34 0.96 7.32
N ARG A 17 -6.81 0.45 8.47
CA ARG A 17 -8.21 0.03 8.71
C ARG A 17 -9.29 1.06 8.33
N ASP A 18 -8.99 2.35 8.47
CA ASP A 18 -9.94 3.44 8.24
C ASP A 18 -9.86 4.00 6.80
N LYS A 19 -9.06 3.37 5.92
CA LYS A 19 -8.85 3.77 4.53
C LYS A 19 -9.57 2.80 3.59
N PRO A 20 -10.21 3.27 2.51
CA PRO A 20 -10.81 2.39 1.52
C PRO A 20 -9.72 1.59 0.80
N ALA A 21 -9.92 0.28 0.67
CA ALA A 21 -8.95 -0.64 0.06
C ALA A 21 -8.66 -0.26 -1.40
N GLU A 22 -9.66 0.16 -2.15
CA GLU A 22 -9.52 0.60 -3.54
C GLU A 22 -8.65 1.86 -3.63
N GLY A 23 -8.79 2.79 -2.69
CA GLY A 23 -7.96 4.00 -2.63
C GLY A 23 -6.50 3.71 -2.28
N LEU A 24 -6.27 2.69 -1.44
CA LEU A 24 -4.93 2.19 -1.17
C LEU A 24 -4.33 1.50 -2.39
N ALA A 25 -5.10 0.69 -3.10
CA ALA A 25 -4.65 0.00 -4.31
C ALA A 25 -4.29 1.02 -5.40
N ALA A 26 -5.13 2.04 -5.58
CA ALA A 26 -4.85 3.17 -6.48
C ALA A 26 -3.58 3.92 -6.06
N THR A 27 -3.33 4.10 -4.76
CA THR A 27 -2.07 4.69 -4.26
C THR A 27 -0.86 3.85 -4.64
N VAL A 28 -0.93 2.52 -4.51
CA VAL A 28 0.18 1.62 -4.92
C VAL A 28 0.38 1.70 -6.43
N TYR A 29 -0.70 1.61 -7.19
CA TYR A 29 -0.64 1.51 -8.65
C TYR A 29 -0.24 2.83 -9.32
N HIS A 30 -0.82 3.96 -8.91
CA HIS A 30 -0.60 5.29 -9.51
C HIS A 30 0.33 6.20 -8.72
N GLY A 31 0.75 5.80 -7.52
CA GLY A 31 1.53 6.67 -6.64
C GLY A 31 0.71 7.83 -6.11
N ARG A 32 1.40 8.84 -5.55
CA ARG A 32 0.79 10.11 -5.13
C ARG A 32 1.64 11.28 -5.63
N PRO A 33 1.14 12.05 -6.62
CA PRO A 33 1.84 13.24 -7.13
C PRO A 33 2.23 14.20 -6.00
N GLY A 34 3.44 14.76 -6.09
CA GLY A 34 3.96 15.67 -5.06
C GLY A 34 4.43 14.99 -3.77
N THR A 35 4.52 13.66 -3.73
CA THR A 35 5.05 12.90 -2.59
C THR A 35 6.15 11.94 -3.02
N ALA A 36 6.86 11.34 -2.05
CA ALA A 36 7.84 10.29 -2.29
C ALA A 36 7.24 8.92 -2.64
N MET A 37 5.92 8.82 -2.88
CA MET A 37 5.24 7.57 -3.25
C MET A 37 5.11 7.48 -4.78
N PRO A 38 6.01 6.75 -5.48
CA PRO A 38 5.97 6.63 -6.95
C PRO A 38 4.86 5.69 -7.42
N PRO A 39 4.45 5.77 -8.70
CA PRO A 39 3.60 4.77 -9.33
C PRO A 39 4.33 3.45 -9.55
N TRP A 40 3.69 2.33 -9.21
CA TRP A 40 4.22 0.98 -9.46
C TRP A 40 3.64 0.27 -10.68
N LYS A 41 2.70 0.89 -11.39
CA LYS A 41 2.03 0.31 -12.60
C LYS A 41 2.96 -0.18 -13.72
N GLN A 42 4.23 0.21 -13.73
CA GLN A 42 5.21 -0.30 -14.70
C GLN A 42 5.73 -1.70 -14.35
N PHE A 43 5.50 -2.17 -13.12
CA PHE A 43 6.08 -3.40 -12.57
C PHE A 43 5.02 -4.41 -12.10
N MET A 44 3.75 -4.01 -12.04
CA MET A 44 2.65 -4.86 -11.56
C MET A 44 1.32 -4.45 -12.20
N SER A 45 0.35 -5.34 -12.13
CA SER A 45 -1.06 -5.16 -12.49
C SER A 45 -1.88 -4.54 -11.35
N GLU A 46 -3.09 -4.06 -11.67
CA GLU A 46 -4.04 -3.59 -10.65
C GLU A 46 -4.46 -4.70 -9.68
N ALA A 47 -4.59 -5.93 -10.17
CA ALA A 47 -4.93 -7.09 -9.33
C ALA A 47 -3.83 -7.39 -8.30
N GLU A 48 -2.56 -7.27 -8.69
CA GLU A 48 -1.43 -7.40 -7.77
C GLU A 48 -1.39 -6.28 -6.73
N ALA A 49 -1.69 -5.04 -7.13
CA ALA A 49 -1.82 -3.92 -6.19
C ALA A 49 -2.94 -4.15 -5.16
N ALA A 50 -4.10 -4.65 -5.60
CA ALA A 50 -5.21 -5.02 -4.71
C ALA A 50 -4.81 -6.15 -3.75
N TRP A 51 -4.11 -7.18 -4.25
CA TRP A 51 -3.61 -8.28 -3.41
C TRP A 51 -2.61 -7.80 -2.35
N ILE A 52 -1.70 -6.88 -2.70
CA ILE A 52 -0.77 -6.29 -1.72
C ILE A 52 -1.54 -5.58 -0.60
N VAL A 53 -2.55 -4.79 -0.96
CA VAL A 53 -3.38 -4.07 0.02
C VAL A 53 -4.14 -5.03 0.93
N ASP A 54 -4.73 -6.09 0.38
CA ASP A 54 -5.37 -7.15 1.18
C ASP A 54 -4.41 -7.74 2.23
N LYS A 55 -3.17 -8.04 1.81
CA LYS A 55 -2.14 -8.58 2.70
C LYS A 55 -1.69 -7.59 3.77
N LEU A 56 -1.61 -6.30 3.43
CA LEU A 56 -1.29 -5.23 4.38
C LEU A 56 -2.42 -5.01 5.40
N MET A 57 -3.68 -5.21 5.02
CA MET A 57 -4.83 -4.95 5.90
C MET A 57 -5.23 -6.14 6.77
N THR A 58 -4.85 -7.37 6.41
CA THR A 58 -5.22 -8.58 7.16
C THR A 58 -4.10 -8.98 8.14
N LYS A 59 -2.99 -9.47 7.61
CA LYS A 59 -1.75 -9.77 8.33
C LYS A 59 -0.67 -10.15 7.31
N PHE A 60 0.53 -9.61 7.43
CA PHE A 60 1.69 -10.20 6.75
C PHE A 60 2.06 -11.51 7.45
N PRO A 61 2.46 -12.59 6.72
CA PRO A 61 2.99 -13.79 7.36
C PRO A 61 4.18 -13.42 8.27
N GLU A 62 4.25 -14.06 9.44
CA GLU A 62 5.39 -13.93 10.36
C GLU A 62 6.66 -14.57 9.77
#